data_AF-A0A4Q3RMJ6-F1
#
_entry.id   AF-A0A4Q3RMJ6-F1
#
_cell.length_a   1.000
_cell.length_b   1.000
_cell.length_c   1.000
_cell.angle_alpha   90.00
_cell.angle_beta   90.00
_cell.angle_gamma   90.00
#
_symmetry.space_group_name_H-M   'P 1'
#
loop_
_entity.id
_entity.type
_entity.pdbx_description
1 polymer ?
#
loop_
_entity_poly.entity_id
_entity_poly.type
_entity_poly.pdbx_seq_one_letter_code
_entity_poly.pdbx_strand_id
1 'polypeptide(L)'
;MRPMVEVVEKNLSNASANGSNKILVHCWRGGMRSGAVAWLLDLYGYEVYTLAGGYKAYRNWVLNHFEQDYDFKILGGYTGSGKTAILRQLERNNQTVIDLEKLANHKGSAFGGIGQGDQPTQEMFENLLATDLHEKQSQCIWLEDESQRIGKLHLPHPLWRTMRTKPIHFVEIPFTHRLQYITDEYGNLDKEQLAVSIERIKKRLGPLETKIALAHLRNNETQACFSILLRYYDKQYDKALPNRENIDHLLNKIPVSNVDSLQNAQKLILCSSASL
;
A
#
# COMPACT_ATOMS: atom_id res chain seq x y z
N MET A 1 14.83 37.06 9.31
CA MET A 1 13.36 36.99 9.49
C MET A 1 12.59 37.20 8.19
N ARG A 2 12.90 38.23 7.39
CA ARG A 2 12.42 38.38 5.99
C ARG A 2 12.45 37.10 5.12
N PRO A 3 13.49 36.24 5.21
CA PRO A 3 13.53 35.01 4.42
C PRO A 3 12.41 34.00 4.72
N MET A 4 11.85 34.00 5.93
CA MET A 4 10.77 33.08 6.28
C MET A 4 9.46 33.47 5.61
N VAL A 5 9.13 34.77 5.62
CA VAL A 5 7.94 35.29 4.96
C VAL A 5 8.06 35.14 3.43
N GLU A 6 9.23 35.44 2.87
CA GLU A 6 9.52 35.24 1.45
C GLU A 6 9.39 33.77 1.02
N VAL A 7 9.79 32.82 1.89
CA VAL A 7 9.57 31.38 1.65
C VAL A 7 8.08 31.04 1.65
N VAL A 8 7.30 31.60 2.57
CA VAL A 8 5.84 31.41 2.63
C VAL A 8 5.17 31.98 1.38
N GLU A 9 5.50 33.21 0.99
CA GLU A 9 5.00 33.88 -0.20
C GLU A 9 5.28 33.06 -1.46
N LYS A 10 6.54 32.58 -1.61
CA LYS A 10 6.93 31.71 -2.71
C LYS A 10 6.18 30.39 -2.73
N ASN A 11 5.94 29.79 -1.56
CA ASN A 11 5.20 28.53 -1.47
C ASN A 11 3.72 28.72 -1.84
N LEU A 12 3.11 29.83 -1.41
CA LEU A 12 1.72 30.16 -1.74
C LEU A 12 1.54 30.56 -3.20
N SER A 13 2.51 31.27 -3.81
CA SER A 13 2.48 31.57 -5.24
C SER A 13 2.54 30.31 -6.11
N ASN A 14 3.24 29.28 -5.62
CA ASN A 14 3.32 27.98 -6.31
C ASN A 14 2.10 27.09 -6.06
N ALA A 15 1.39 27.28 -4.93
CA ALA A 15 0.26 26.45 -4.52
C ALA A 15 -1.13 27.00 -4.93
N SER A 16 -1.23 28.27 -5.34
CA SER A 16 -2.52 28.95 -5.48
C SER A 16 -3.02 29.04 -6.92
N ALA A 17 -3.92 28.11 -7.29
CA ALA A 17 -5.00 28.40 -8.24
C ALA A 17 -6.21 29.07 -7.55
N ASN A 18 -6.28 29.07 -6.21
CA ASN A 18 -7.47 29.45 -5.43
C ASN A 18 -7.29 30.56 -4.38
N GLY A 19 -6.16 31.27 -4.33
CA GLY A 19 -6.00 32.49 -3.52
C GLY A 19 -6.23 32.35 -1.99
N SER A 20 -6.04 31.15 -1.42
CA SER A 20 -6.23 30.95 0.02
C SER A 20 -5.07 31.52 0.83
N ASN A 21 -5.36 32.45 1.74
CA ASN A 21 -4.36 33.06 2.64
C ASN A 21 -4.15 32.29 3.95
N LYS A 22 -4.63 31.04 4.01
CA LYS A 22 -4.57 30.18 5.19
C LYS A 22 -3.26 29.41 5.25
N ILE A 23 -2.61 29.42 6.41
CA ILE A 23 -1.35 28.70 6.66
C ILE A 23 -1.49 27.86 7.91
N LEU A 24 -0.99 26.62 7.87
CA LEU A 24 -0.81 25.81 9.07
C LEU A 24 0.67 25.78 9.46
N VAL A 25 0.97 26.20 10.69
CA VAL A 25 2.33 26.17 11.26
C VAL A 25 2.37 25.22 12.44
N HIS A 26 3.37 24.34 12.46
CA HIS A 26 3.60 23.48 13.61
C HIS A 26 5.08 23.44 13.99
N CYS A 27 5.33 23.09 15.25
CA CYS A 27 6.64 22.63 15.70
C CYS A 27 6.47 21.30 16.43
N TRP A 28 7.57 20.70 16.91
CA TRP A 28 7.52 19.38 17.55
C TRP A 28 6.51 19.28 18.71
N ARG A 29 6.43 20.30 19.57
CA ARG A 29 5.56 20.27 20.78
C ARG A 29 4.50 21.38 20.83
N GLY A 30 4.36 22.14 19.76
CA GLY A 30 3.50 23.32 19.74
C GLY A 30 3.97 24.40 20.73
N GLY A 31 3.01 25.20 21.20
CA GLY A 31 3.25 26.28 22.15
C GLY A 31 3.99 27.46 21.53
N MET A 32 4.81 28.15 22.33
CA MET A 32 5.41 29.45 21.95
C MET A 32 6.29 29.40 20.70
N ARG A 33 6.90 28.26 20.35
CA ARG A 33 7.75 28.15 19.14
C ARG A 33 6.95 28.31 17.85
N SER A 34 5.89 27.53 17.68
CA SER A 34 5.00 27.68 16.54
C SER A 34 4.11 28.93 16.70
N GLY A 35 3.77 29.30 17.92
CA GLY A 35 3.00 30.51 18.22
C GLY A 35 3.72 31.80 17.80
N ALA A 36 5.02 31.92 18.05
CA ALA A 36 5.80 33.10 17.64
C ALA A 36 5.86 33.25 16.11
N VAL A 37 6.02 32.14 15.39
CA VAL A 37 5.99 32.13 13.92
C VAL A 37 4.59 32.46 13.40
N ALA A 38 3.57 31.86 14.01
CA ALA A 38 2.18 32.12 13.63
C ALA A 38 1.79 33.59 13.84
N TRP A 39 2.16 34.18 14.98
CA TRP A 39 1.95 35.60 15.26
C TRP A 39 2.65 36.51 14.25
N LEU A 40 3.87 36.18 13.86
CA LEU A 40 4.59 36.95 12.85
C LEU A 40 3.90 36.88 11.48
N LEU A 41 3.47 35.70 11.06
CA LEU A 41 2.78 35.54 9.78
C LEU A 41 1.39 36.20 9.79
N ASP A 42 0.68 36.13 10.92
CA ASP A 42 -0.59 36.84 11.13
C ASP A 42 -0.43 38.36 10.98
N LEU A 43 0.67 38.95 11.48
CA LEU A 43 1.02 40.36 11.27
C LEU A 43 1.21 40.74 9.79
N TYR A 44 1.63 39.80 8.95
CA TYR A 44 1.76 39.97 7.50
C TYR A 44 0.45 39.68 6.74
N GLY A 45 -0.65 39.47 7.46
CA GLY A 45 -2.01 39.34 6.93
C GLY A 45 -2.45 37.91 6.65
N TYR A 46 -1.64 36.90 6.98
CA TYR A 46 -2.00 35.48 6.80
C TYR A 46 -2.98 35.01 7.87
N GLU A 47 -3.90 34.13 7.50
CA GLU A 47 -4.76 33.45 8.47
C GLU A 47 -4.05 32.19 8.98
N VAL A 48 -3.46 32.24 10.17
CA VAL A 48 -2.53 31.19 10.62
C VAL A 48 -3.14 30.28 11.68
N TYR A 49 -3.13 28.98 11.38
CA TYR A 49 -3.52 27.92 12.30
C TYR A 49 -2.28 27.25 12.88
N THR A 50 -2.35 26.86 14.15
CA THR A 50 -1.30 26.05 14.78
C THR A 50 -1.82 24.70 15.22
N LEU A 51 -0.96 23.68 15.12
CA LEU A 51 -1.28 22.34 15.61
C LEU A 51 -1.19 22.32 17.14
N ALA A 52 -2.35 22.19 17.80
CA ALA A 52 -2.42 22.06 19.26
C ALA A 52 -1.60 20.86 19.74
N GLY A 53 -0.74 21.06 20.74
CA GLY A 53 0.22 20.05 21.22
C GLY A 53 1.38 19.73 20.26
N GLY A 54 1.40 20.36 19.07
CA GLY A 54 2.40 20.17 18.04
C GLY A 54 2.39 18.80 17.38
N TYR A 55 3.43 18.55 16.60
CA TYR A 55 3.55 17.30 15.84
C TYR A 55 3.59 16.06 16.74
N LYS A 56 4.12 16.15 17.97
CA LYS A 56 4.08 15.07 18.95
C LYS A 56 2.64 14.63 19.27
N ALA A 57 1.71 15.58 19.43
CA ALA A 57 0.31 15.26 19.70
C ALA A 57 -0.35 14.59 18.49
N TYR A 58 -0.08 15.09 17.28
CA TYR A 58 -0.52 14.44 16.04
C TYR A 58 0.07 13.04 15.88
N ARG A 59 1.35 12.82 16.19
CA ARG A 59 1.97 11.50 16.15
C ARG A 59 1.32 10.53 17.12
N ASN A 60 0.99 10.96 18.33
CA ASN A 60 0.21 10.13 19.25
C ASN A 60 -1.18 9.80 18.68
N TRP A 61 -1.86 10.76 18.05
CA TRP A 61 -3.13 10.52 17.36
C TRP A 61 -2.99 9.49 16.25
N VAL A 62 -1.94 9.57 15.42
CA VAL A 62 -1.63 8.59 14.36
C VAL A 62 -1.44 7.19 14.94
N LEU A 63 -0.59 7.05 15.96
CA LEU A 63 -0.31 5.75 16.57
C LEU A 63 -1.56 5.13 17.20
N ASN A 64 -2.41 5.93 17.84
CA ASN A 64 -3.66 5.46 18.44
C ASN A 64 -4.64 4.88 17.41
N HIS A 65 -4.60 5.33 16.15
CA HIS A 65 -5.46 4.76 15.10
C HIS A 65 -5.06 3.33 14.74
N PHE A 66 -3.81 2.92 14.95
CA PHE A 66 -3.38 1.55 14.64
C PHE A 66 -3.77 0.53 15.71
N GLU A 67 -4.12 0.99 16.91
CA GLU A 67 -4.59 0.16 18.02
C GLU A 67 -6.10 -0.14 17.96
N GLN A 68 -6.83 0.54 17.06
CA GLN A 68 -8.28 0.34 16.92
C GLN A 68 -8.59 -0.99 16.21
N ASP A 69 -9.77 -1.53 16.52
CA ASP A 69 -10.34 -2.63 15.74
C ASP A 69 -11.22 -2.08 14.63
N TYR A 70 -10.88 -2.42 13.38
CA TYR A 70 -11.62 -2.00 12.20
C TYR A 70 -12.34 -3.19 11.58
N ASP A 71 -13.45 -2.93 10.91
CA ASP A 71 -14.10 -3.91 10.06
C ASP A 71 -13.36 -4.01 8.72
N PHE A 72 -12.45 -4.98 8.61
CA PHE A 72 -11.69 -5.22 7.40
C PHE A 72 -12.19 -6.43 6.61
N LYS A 73 -12.14 -6.32 5.29
CA LYS A 73 -12.19 -7.43 4.33
C LYS A 73 -10.85 -7.52 3.62
N ILE A 74 -10.16 -8.65 3.77
CA ILE A 74 -8.83 -8.83 3.20
C ILE A 74 -8.95 -9.46 1.81
N LEU A 75 -8.49 -8.77 0.77
CA LEU A 75 -8.36 -9.30 -0.59
C LEU A 75 -7.09 -10.16 -0.68
N GLY A 76 -7.28 -11.47 -0.58
CA GLY A 76 -6.23 -12.47 -0.78
C GLY A 76 -6.11 -12.90 -2.24
N GLY A 77 -4.94 -13.38 -2.62
CA GLY A 77 -4.73 -13.94 -3.96
C GLY A 77 -3.25 -14.08 -4.27
N TYR A 78 -2.91 -15.10 -5.03
CA TYR A 78 -1.54 -15.34 -5.48
C TYR A 78 -0.96 -14.16 -6.30
N THR A 79 0.36 -14.17 -6.49
CA THR A 79 1.01 -13.20 -7.37
C THR A 79 0.50 -13.38 -8.79
N GLY A 80 0.28 -12.28 -9.51
CA GLY A 80 -0.30 -12.26 -10.84
C GLY A 80 -1.83 -12.35 -10.88
N SER A 81 -2.53 -12.31 -9.73
CA SER A 81 -4.00 -12.33 -9.69
C SER A 81 -4.68 -10.97 -9.96
N GLY A 82 -3.92 -9.90 -10.24
CA GLY A 82 -4.50 -8.58 -10.54
C GLY A 82 -5.18 -7.87 -9.35
N LYS A 83 -4.72 -8.11 -8.11
CA LYS A 83 -5.32 -7.57 -6.88
C LYS A 83 -5.46 -6.04 -6.87
N THR A 84 -4.40 -5.32 -7.25
CA THR A 84 -4.42 -3.84 -7.35
C THR A 84 -5.52 -3.34 -8.31
N ALA A 85 -5.72 -4.03 -9.43
CA ALA A 85 -6.77 -3.69 -10.39
C ALA A 85 -8.17 -4.00 -9.84
N ILE A 86 -8.32 -5.11 -9.12
CA ILE A 86 -9.55 -5.49 -8.44
C ILE A 86 -9.91 -4.46 -7.35
N LEU A 87 -8.96 -4.03 -6.52
CA LEU A 87 -9.19 -3.00 -5.49
C LEU A 87 -9.72 -1.69 -6.09
N ARG A 88 -9.08 -1.21 -7.17
CA ARG A 88 -9.55 0.00 -7.88
C ARG A 88 -10.96 -0.16 -8.41
N GLN A 89 -11.32 -1.37 -8.84
CA GLN A 89 -12.66 -1.64 -9.33
C GLN A 89 -13.68 -1.76 -8.19
N LEU A 90 -13.29 -2.25 -7.01
CA LEU A 90 -14.11 -2.19 -5.79
C LEU A 90 -14.41 -0.74 -5.40
N GLU A 91 -13.40 0.13 -5.43
CA GLU A 91 -13.55 1.58 -5.17
C GLU A 91 -14.54 2.22 -6.15
N ARG A 92 -14.42 1.92 -7.45
CA ARG A 92 -15.38 2.37 -8.49
C ARG A 92 -16.81 1.84 -8.28
N ASN A 93 -16.94 0.70 -7.61
CA ASN A 93 -18.22 0.10 -7.25
C ASN A 93 -18.72 0.59 -5.87
N ASN A 94 -18.24 1.74 -5.39
CA ASN A 94 -18.60 2.37 -4.11
C ASN A 94 -18.29 1.50 -2.88
N GLN A 95 -17.29 0.61 -2.96
CA GLN A 95 -16.74 -0.05 -1.78
C GLN A 95 -15.65 0.82 -1.18
N THR A 96 -15.54 0.78 0.14
CA THR A 96 -14.47 1.47 0.87
C THR A 96 -13.18 0.68 0.76
N VAL A 97 -12.12 1.31 0.27
CA VAL A 97 -10.81 0.69 0.02
C VAL A 97 -9.71 1.55 0.63
N ILE A 98 -8.69 0.90 1.22
CA ILE A 98 -7.40 1.52 1.50
C ILE A 98 -6.34 0.77 0.69
N ASP A 99 -5.73 1.46 -0.27
CA ASP A 99 -4.69 0.92 -1.14
C ASP A 99 -3.31 1.12 -0.50
N LEU A 100 -2.85 0.11 0.22
CA LEU A 100 -1.57 0.14 0.94
C LEU A 100 -0.37 0.29 0.00
N GLU A 101 -0.43 -0.31 -1.19
CA GLU A 101 0.63 -0.21 -2.21
C GLU A 101 0.76 1.22 -2.74
N LYS A 102 -0.37 1.89 -2.98
CA LYS A 102 -0.41 3.30 -3.38
C LYS A 102 0.13 4.21 -2.29
N LEU A 103 -0.26 4.02 -1.03
CA LEU A 103 0.30 4.79 0.09
C LEU A 103 1.81 4.58 0.24
N ALA A 104 2.29 3.38 -0.10
CA ALA A 104 3.69 3.01 -0.04
C ALA A 104 4.50 3.39 -1.28
N ASN A 105 3.88 3.85 -2.37
CA ASN A 105 4.46 3.92 -3.73
C ASN A 105 5.20 2.63 -4.11
N HIS A 106 4.59 1.47 -3.88
CA HIS A 106 5.25 0.17 -4.09
C HIS A 106 4.26 -0.99 -4.22
N LYS A 107 4.41 -1.84 -5.23
CA LYS A 107 3.50 -2.97 -5.53
C LYS A 107 3.79 -4.28 -4.77
N GLY A 108 4.01 -4.22 -3.45
CA GLY A 108 4.05 -5.41 -2.57
C GLY A 108 5.07 -6.54 -2.84
N SER A 109 5.89 -6.44 -3.90
CA SER A 109 6.71 -7.56 -4.42
C SER A 109 8.18 -7.18 -4.61
N ALA A 110 9.05 -8.14 -4.94
CA ALA A 110 10.47 -7.83 -5.19
C ALA A 110 10.67 -6.89 -6.38
N PHE A 111 9.71 -6.88 -7.30
CA PHE A 111 9.66 -6.00 -8.47
C PHE A 111 8.84 -4.73 -8.22
N GLY A 112 8.21 -4.60 -7.05
CA GLY A 112 7.15 -3.62 -6.81
C GLY A 112 7.62 -2.17 -6.75
N GLY A 113 8.92 -1.93 -6.60
CA GLY A 113 9.51 -0.59 -6.71
C GLY A 113 9.91 -0.19 -8.14
N ILE A 114 9.90 -1.12 -9.10
CA ILE A 114 10.30 -0.81 -10.47
C ILE A 114 9.23 0.09 -11.11
N GLY A 115 9.68 1.21 -11.69
CA GLY A 115 8.80 2.20 -12.32
C GLY A 115 7.88 2.94 -11.34
N GLN A 116 8.11 2.82 -10.03
CA GLN A 116 7.42 3.62 -9.02
C GLN A 116 8.25 4.84 -8.62
N GLY A 117 7.58 5.85 -8.05
CA GLY A 117 8.27 6.95 -7.39
C GLY A 117 8.95 6.52 -6.09
N ASP A 118 9.66 7.44 -5.44
CA ASP A 118 10.26 7.16 -4.14
C ASP A 118 9.18 6.79 -3.11
N GLN A 119 9.41 5.69 -2.39
CA GLN A 119 8.56 5.40 -1.24
C GLN A 119 8.77 6.49 -0.18
N PRO A 120 7.68 6.91 0.50
CA PRO A 120 7.75 7.92 1.55
C PRO A 120 8.66 7.48 2.71
N THR A 121 8.87 8.37 3.67
CA THR A 121 9.43 7.97 4.96
C THR A 121 8.43 7.09 5.69
N GLN A 122 8.91 6.24 6.60
CA GLN A 122 8.05 5.42 7.46
C GLN A 122 7.00 6.28 8.20
N GLU A 123 7.43 7.44 8.72
CA GLU A 123 6.55 8.35 9.44
C GLU A 123 5.45 8.93 8.53
N MET A 124 5.79 9.32 7.29
CA MET A 124 4.81 9.87 6.35
C MET A 124 3.83 8.79 5.85
N PHE A 125 4.30 7.56 5.63
CA PHE A 125 3.44 6.42 5.34
C PHE A 125 2.40 6.19 6.45
N GLU A 126 2.85 6.18 7.70
CA GLU A 126 1.96 6.03 8.86
C GLU A 126 0.98 7.19 8.99
N ASN A 127 1.42 8.43 8.75
CA ASN A 127 0.54 9.60 8.77
C ASN A 127 -0.60 9.46 7.75
N LEU A 128 -0.26 9.12 6.51
CA LEU A 128 -1.24 8.93 5.43
C LEU A 128 -2.21 7.78 5.76
N LEU A 129 -1.67 6.65 6.21
CA LEU A 129 -2.46 5.48 6.57
C LEU A 129 -3.44 5.76 7.72
N ALA A 130 -3.01 6.47 8.77
CA ALA A 130 -3.89 6.82 9.89
C ALA A 130 -4.98 7.82 9.48
N THR A 131 -4.68 8.77 8.59
CA THR A 131 -5.69 9.65 8.01
C THR A 131 -6.73 8.87 7.22
N ASP A 132 -6.29 7.95 6.35
CA ASP A 132 -7.18 7.10 5.56
C ASP A 132 -8.07 6.21 6.45
N LEU A 133 -7.50 5.62 7.49
CA LEU A 133 -8.23 4.83 8.48
C LEU A 133 -9.26 5.68 9.24
N HIS A 134 -8.88 6.87 9.69
CA HIS A 134 -9.76 7.77 10.42
C HIS A 134 -11.01 8.16 9.60
N GLU A 135 -10.80 8.53 8.34
CA GLU A 135 -11.89 8.94 7.43
C GLU A 135 -12.86 7.80 7.14
N LYS A 136 -12.36 6.55 7.17
CA LYS A 136 -13.11 5.35 6.76
C LYS A 136 -13.53 4.47 7.94
N GLN A 137 -13.25 4.87 9.19
CA GLN A 137 -13.35 4.02 10.39
C GLN A 137 -14.75 3.45 10.67
N SER A 138 -15.82 4.08 10.16
CA SER A 138 -17.20 3.63 10.35
C SER A 138 -17.74 2.77 9.21
N GLN A 139 -16.87 2.33 8.30
CA GLN A 139 -17.21 1.56 7.10
C GLN A 139 -16.48 0.21 7.10
N CYS A 140 -16.97 -0.73 6.30
CA CYS A 140 -16.25 -1.98 6.03
C CYS A 140 -15.17 -1.71 4.97
N ILE A 141 -13.91 -1.87 5.33
CA ILE A 141 -12.76 -1.44 4.52
C ILE A 141 -12.08 -2.65 3.87
N TRP A 142 -11.94 -2.60 2.55
CA TRP A 142 -11.12 -3.55 1.79
C TRP A 142 -9.63 -3.18 1.87
N LEU A 143 -8.81 -4.19 2.16
CA LEU A 143 -7.35 -4.11 2.17
C LEU A 143 -6.75 -5.25 1.35
N GLU A 144 -5.58 -5.06 0.78
CA GLU A 144 -4.81 -6.18 0.20
C GLU A 144 -4.18 -7.04 1.30
N ASP A 145 -4.02 -8.34 1.02
CA ASP A 145 -3.29 -9.26 1.89
C ASP A 145 -1.77 -9.05 1.81
N GLU A 146 -1.33 -7.88 2.27
CA GLU A 146 0.08 -7.54 2.32
C GLU A 146 0.79 -8.16 3.51
N SER A 147 2.07 -8.48 3.29
CA SER A 147 2.94 -8.84 4.39
C SER A 147 3.13 -7.62 5.31
N GLN A 148 3.68 -7.82 6.51
CA GLN A 148 3.97 -6.67 7.40
C GLN A 148 4.93 -5.65 6.73
N ARG A 149 5.64 -6.02 5.66
CA ARG A 149 6.61 -5.16 4.99
C ARG A 149 6.20 -4.90 3.54
N ILE A 150 6.22 -3.62 3.15
CA ILE A 150 5.96 -3.17 1.77
C ILE A 150 7.20 -2.39 1.29
N GLY A 151 8.07 -3.05 0.53
CA GLY A 151 9.34 -2.46 0.10
C GLY A 151 10.28 -2.20 1.30
N LYS A 152 10.58 -0.94 1.62
CA LYS A 152 11.31 -0.53 2.84
C LYS A 152 10.41 -0.16 4.03
N LEU A 153 9.10 -0.09 3.81
CA LEU A 153 8.12 0.34 4.81
C LEU A 153 7.57 -0.84 5.60
N HIS A 154 7.11 -0.56 6.82
CA HIS A 154 6.52 -1.54 7.71
C HIS A 154 5.11 -1.13 8.11
N LEU A 155 4.15 -2.05 8.04
CA LEU A 155 2.85 -1.87 8.66
C LEU A 155 3.01 -1.90 10.19
N PRO A 156 2.40 -0.94 10.91
CA PRO A 156 2.35 -0.95 12.36
C PRO A 156 1.86 -2.31 12.87
N HIS A 157 2.62 -2.92 13.80
CA HIS A 157 2.36 -4.28 14.25
C HIS A 157 0.93 -4.49 14.81
N PRO A 158 0.34 -3.57 15.61
CA PRO A 158 -1.04 -3.71 16.09
C PRO A 158 -2.05 -3.80 14.95
N LEU A 159 -1.99 -2.88 13.98
CA LEU A 159 -2.85 -2.88 12.79
C LEU A 159 -2.68 -4.17 11.98
N TRP A 160 -1.44 -4.59 11.74
CA TRP A 160 -1.17 -5.82 11.01
C TRP A 160 -1.74 -7.05 11.72
N ARG A 161 -1.67 -7.11 13.06
CA ARG A 161 -2.33 -8.18 13.83
C ARG A 161 -3.84 -8.14 13.63
N THR A 162 -4.46 -6.96 13.67
CA THR A 162 -5.89 -6.78 13.37
C THR A 162 -6.23 -7.29 11.98
N MET A 163 -5.47 -6.96 10.94
CA MET A 163 -5.71 -7.49 9.57
C MET A 163 -5.71 -9.02 9.51
N ARG A 164 -4.94 -9.69 10.38
CA ARG A 164 -4.79 -11.15 10.37
C ARG A 164 -5.95 -11.91 10.99
N THR A 165 -6.79 -11.24 11.78
CA THR A 165 -7.98 -11.84 12.41
C THR A 165 -9.24 -11.68 11.55
N LYS A 166 -9.12 -11.05 10.37
CA LYS A 166 -10.25 -10.61 9.55
C LYS A 166 -10.47 -11.56 8.37
N PRO A 167 -11.72 -11.65 7.84
CA PRO A 167 -12.04 -12.53 6.73
C PRO A 167 -11.18 -12.24 5.49
N ILE A 168 -10.70 -13.31 4.86
CA ILE A 168 -9.91 -13.26 3.63
C ILE A 168 -10.78 -13.72 2.48
N HIS A 169 -11.01 -12.85 1.51
CA HIS A 169 -11.63 -13.19 0.24
C HIS A 169 -10.53 -13.49 -0.77
N PHE A 170 -10.22 -14.78 -0.94
CA PHE A 170 -9.09 -15.25 -1.74
C PHE A 170 -9.52 -15.53 -3.19
N VAL A 171 -9.06 -14.73 -4.13
CA VAL A 171 -9.33 -14.95 -5.56
C VAL A 171 -8.43 -16.07 -6.12
N GLU A 172 -9.00 -17.24 -6.36
CA GLU A 172 -8.29 -18.38 -6.94
C GLU A 172 -8.33 -18.29 -8.46
N ILE A 173 -7.19 -17.88 -9.04
CA ILE A 173 -7.01 -17.75 -10.49
C ILE A 173 -6.04 -18.84 -10.98
N PRO A 174 -6.36 -19.56 -12.08
CA PRO A 174 -5.47 -20.55 -12.66
C PRO A 174 -4.07 -20.00 -12.94
N PHE A 175 -3.04 -20.81 -12.69
CA PHE A 175 -1.64 -20.42 -12.82
C PHE A 175 -1.30 -19.83 -14.19
N THR A 176 -1.82 -20.41 -15.27
CA THR A 176 -1.55 -19.96 -16.65
C THR A 176 -2.04 -18.54 -16.92
N HIS A 177 -3.23 -18.17 -16.42
CA HIS A 177 -3.76 -16.81 -16.55
C HIS A 177 -2.97 -15.80 -15.73
N ARG A 178 -2.55 -16.18 -14.51
CA ARG A 178 -1.67 -15.33 -13.69
C ARG A 178 -0.30 -15.12 -14.33
N LEU A 179 0.26 -16.18 -14.93
CA LEU A 179 1.55 -16.12 -15.61
C LEU A 179 1.50 -15.23 -16.85
N GLN A 180 0.43 -15.32 -17.64
CA GLN A 180 0.22 -14.40 -18.76
C GLN A 180 0.15 -12.96 -18.27
N TYR A 181 -0.74 -12.68 -17.30
CA TYR A 181 -0.94 -11.34 -16.76
C TYR A 181 0.35 -10.71 -16.20
N ILE A 182 1.12 -11.44 -15.39
CA ILE A 182 2.36 -10.91 -14.80
C ILE A 182 3.45 -10.69 -15.86
N THR A 183 3.46 -11.52 -16.91
CA THR A 183 4.41 -11.39 -18.02
C THR A 183 4.06 -10.15 -18.86
N ASP A 184 2.77 -9.89 -19.09
CA ASP A 184 2.33 -8.66 -19.77
C ASP A 184 2.63 -7.41 -18.94
N GLU A 185 2.48 -7.49 -17.61
CA GLU A 185 2.70 -6.37 -16.70
C GLU A 185 4.19 -6.02 -16.53
N TYR A 186 5.06 -7.02 -16.34
CA TYR A 186 6.47 -6.81 -16.00
C TYR A 186 7.46 -7.17 -17.12
N GLY A 187 7.01 -7.87 -18.17
CA GLY A 187 7.90 -8.42 -19.18
C GLY A 187 8.57 -7.40 -20.09
N ASN A 188 8.02 -6.18 -20.16
CA ASN A 188 8.58 -5.05 -20.92
C ASN A 188 9.47 -4.13 -20.07
N LEU A 189 9.68 -4.45 -18.79
CA LEU A 189 10.56 -3.68 -17.92
C LEU A 189 12.03 -3.91 -18.25
N ASP A 190 12.86 -2.98 -17.79
CA ASP A 190 14.31 -3.05 -17.89
C ASP A 190 14.86 -4.35 -17.29
N LYS A 191 15.58 -5.13 -18.09
CA LYS A 191 16.02 -6.48 -17.71
C LYS A 191 17.04 -6.46 -16.59
N GLU A 192 17.86 -5.43 -16.54
CA GLU A 192 18.88 -5.24 -15.53
C GLU A 192 18.21 -4.98 -14.17
N GLN A 193 17.16 -4.15 -14.13
CA GLN A 193 16.34 -3.96 -12.93
C GLN A 193 15.61 -5.25 -12.49
N LEU A 194 15.07 -6.02 -13.43
CA LEU A 194 14.48 -7.34 -13.15
C LEU A 194 15.53 -8.30 -12.58
N ALA A 195 16.72 -8.37 -13.19
CA ALA A 195 17.82 -9.23 -12.75
C ALA A 195 18.29 -8.88 -11.34
N VAL A 196 18.47 -7.58 -11.03
CA VAL A 196 18.80 -7.11 -9.68
C VAL A 196 17.73 -7.51 -8.67
N SER A 197 16.45 -7.44 -9.05
CA SER A 197 15.33 -7.83 -8.18
C SER A 197 15.30 -9.33 -7.91
N ILE A 198 15.62 -10.16 -8.91
CA ILE A 198 15.76 -11.62 -8.76
C ILE A 198 16.94 -11.95 -7.83
N GLU A 199 18.09 -11.28 -7.99
CA GLU A 199 19.26 -11.48 -7.12
C GLU A 199 18.97 -11.13 -5.65
N ARG A 200 18.14 -10.11 -5.38
CA ARG A 200 17.73 -9.75 -4.00
C ARG A 200 17.01 -10.89 -3.28
N ILE A 201 16.28 -11.75 -4.00
CA ILE A 201 15.56 -12.89 -3.42
C ILE A 201 16.32 -14.21 -3.51
N LYS A 202 17.54 -14.24 -4.06
CA LYS A 202 18.35 -15.45 -4.29
C LYS A 202 18.42 -16.40 -3.09
N LYS A 203 18.61 -15.87 -1.89
CA LYS A 203 18.71 -16.69 -0.67
C LYS A 203 17.44 -17.52 -0.42
N ARG A 204 16.27 -16.96 -0.75
CA ARG A 204 14.96 -17.62 -0.56
C ARG A 204 14.51 -18.40 -1.79
N LEU A 205 14.82 -17.91 -2.98
CA LEU A 205 14.54 -18.57 -4.26
C LEU A 205 15.39 -19.83 -4.45
N GLY A 206 16.63 -19.81 -3.97
CA GLY A 206 17.61 -20.88 -4.12
C GLY A 206 18.58 -20.61 -5.28
N PRO A 207 19.87 -21.00 -5.15
CA PRO A 207 20.91 -20.62 -6.11
C PRO A 207 20.68 -21.19 -7.52
N LEU A 208 20.13 -22.41 -7.62
CA LEU A 208 19.84 -23.05 -8.91
C LEU A 208 18.71 -22.33 -9.65
N GLU A 209 17.56 -22.18 -9.00
CA GLU A 209 16.39 -21.47 -9.57
C GLU A 209 16.73 -20.03 -9.93
N THR A 210 17.54 -19.35 -9.11
CA THR A 210 18.05 -18.00 -9.43
C THR A 210 18.85 -18.00 -10.72
N LYS A 211 19.80 -18.94 -10.88
CA LYS A 211 20.62 -19.06 -12.09
C LYS A 211 19.77 -19.34 -13.32
N ILE A 212 18.78 -20.23 -13.22
CA ILE A 212 17.89 -20.59 -14.33
C ILE A 212 16.99 -19.40 -14.70
N ALA A 213 16.36 -18.74 -13.72
CA ALA A 213 15.51 -17.58 -13.95
C ALA A 213 16.27 -16.43 -14.64
N LEU A 214 17.50 -16.14 -14.19
CA LEU A 214 18.37 -15.13 -14.81
C LEU A 214 18.80 -15.52 -16.24
N ALA A 215 19.03 -16.82 -16.50
CA ALA A 215 19.34 -17.30 -17.85
C ALA A 215 18.15 -17.09 -18.80
N HIS A 216 16.94 -17.48 -18.38
CA HIS A 216 15.72 -17.23 -19.15
C HIS A 216 15.52 -15.74 -19.46
N LEU A 217 15.72 -14.86 -18.46
CA LEU A 217 15.59 -13.41 -18.64
C LEU A 217 16.58 -12.86 -19.68
N ARG A 218 17.83 -13.34 -19.67
CA ARG A 218 18.88 -12.95 -20.64
C ARG A 218 18.56 -13.43 -22.06
N ASN A 219 17.96 -14.62 -22.18
CA ASN A 219 17.61 -15.23 -23.45
C ASN A 219 16.28 -14.72 -24.05
N ASN A 220 15.61 -13.73 -23.44
CA ASN A 220 14.25 -13.27 -23.81
C ASN A 220 13.14 -14.31 -23.56
N GLU A 221 13.39 -15.32 -22.72
CA GLU A 221 12.41 -16.33 -22.35
C GLU A 221 11.61 -15.87 -21.11
N THR A 222 11.04 -14.66 -21.20
CA THR A 222 10.45 -13.93 -20.07
C THR A 222 9.38 -14.75 -19.34
N GLN A 223 8.49 -15.42 -20.08
CA GLN A 223 7.45 -16.26 -19.49
C GLN A 223 8.02 -17.44 -18.68
N ALA A 224 9.13 -18.04 -19.12
CA ALA A 224 9.80 -19.12 -18.38
C ALA A 224 10.43 -18.58 -17.08
N CYS A 225 11.06 -17.40 -17.15
CA CYS A 225 11.56 -16.68 -15.98
C CYS A 225 10.44 -16.44 -14.95
N PHE A 226 9.33 -15.82 -15.36
CA PHE A 226 8.21 -15.52 -14.46
C PHE A 226 7.52 -16.77 -13.94
N SER A 227 7.48 -17.89 -14.68
CA SER A 227 6.93 -19.16 -14.20
C SER A 227 7.67 -19.66 -12.95
N ILE A 228 9.00 -19.58 -12.93
CA ILE A 228 9.83 -19.94 -11.77
C ILE A 228 9.51 -19.02 -10.58
N LEU A 229 9.49 -17.71 -10.84
CA LEU A 229 9.23 -16.70 -9.81
C LEU A 229 7.84 -16.85 -9.20
N LEU A 230 6.81 -17.08 -10.02
CA LEU A 230 5.44 -17.24 -9.57
C LEU A 230 5.28 -18.47 -8.67
N ARG A 231 5.89 -19.60 -9.04
CA ARG A 231 5.92 -20.81 -8.19
C ARG A 231 6.63 -20.57 -6.87
N TYR A 232 7.69 -19.76 -6.85
CA TYR A 232 8.34 -19.36 -5.62
C TYR A 232 7.41 -18.52 -4.73
N TYR A 233 6.73 -17.52 -5.30
CA TYR A 233 5.79 -16.68 -4.53
C TYR A 233 4.60 -17.45 -4.00
N ASP A 234 4.00 -18.34 -4.81
CA ASP A 234 2.90 -19.20 -4.38
C ASP A 234 3.33 -20.04 -3.15
N LYS A 235 4.53 -20.66 -3.19
CA LYS A 235 5.10 -21.39 -2.04
C LYS A 235 5.30 -20.51 -0.81
N GLN A 236 5.69 -19.25 -0.96
CA GLN A 236 5.85 -18.35 0.19
C GLN A 236 4.49 -17.97 0.79
N TYR A 237 3.49 -17.74 -0.07
CA TYR A 237 2.13 -17.43 0.36
C TYR A 237 1.52 -18.61 1.12
N ASP A 238 1.60 -19.82 0.58
CA ASP A 238 1.09 -21.04 1.22
C ASP A 238 1.77 -21.35 2.55
N LYS A 239 3.03 -20.94 2.74
CA LYS A 239 3.73 -21.03 4.02
C LYS A 239 3.29 -19.97 5.04
N ALA A 240 2.87 -18.80 4.58
CA ALA A 240 2.49 -17.69 5.42
C ALA A 240 1.02 -17.76 5.88
N LEU A 241 0.14 -18.28 5.01
CA LEU A 241 -1.30 -18.36 5.24
C LEU A 241 -1.69 -19.12 6.53
N PRO A 242 -1.11 -20.30 6.84
CA PRO A 242 -1.45 -21.06 8.04
C PRO A 242 -1.00 -20.41 9.36
N ASN A 243 -0.13 -19.40 9.30
CA ASN A 243 0.30 -18.70 10.51
C ASN A 243 -0.80 -17.76 11.07
N ARG A 244 -1.95 -17.65 10.39
CA ARG A 244 -3.12 -16.87 10.84
C ARG A 244 -3.97 -17.76 11.75
N GLU A 245 -4.32 -17.25 12.92
CA GLU A 245 -5.24 -17.94 13.83
C GLU A 245 -6.61 -18.10 13.16
N ASN A 246 -7.25 -19.27 13.33
CA ASN A 246 -8.57 -19.58 12.78
C ASN A 246 -8.71 -19.44 11.26
N ILE A 247 -7.63 -19.68 10.51
CA ILE A 247 -7.62 -19.48 9.05
C ILE A 247 -8.73 -20.25 8.31
N ASP A 248 -9.07 -21.46 8.76
CA ASP A 248 -10.10 -22.29 8.11
C ASP A 248 -11.49 -21.63 8.17
N HIS A 249 -11.74 -20.78 9.17
CA HIS A 249 -12.99 -20.01 9.30
C HIS A 249 -12.92 -18.63 8.63
N LEU A 250 -11.71 -18.10 8.44
CA LEU A 250 -11.52 -16.77 7.83
C LEU A 250 -11.34 -16.84 6.31
N LEU A 251 -10.89 -17.97 5.77
CA LEU A 251 -10.53 -18.10 4.36
C LEU A 251 -11.73 -18.44 3.48
N ASN A 252 -12.19 -17.45 2.72
CA ASN A 252 -13.22 -17.59 1.71
C ASN A 252 -12.58 -17.67 0.32
N LYS A 253 -12.42 -18.90 -0.19
CA LYS A 253 -11.90 -19.14 -1.54
C LYS A 253 -12.95 -18.86 -2.60
N ILE A 254 -12.60 -18.02 -3.57
CA ILE A 254 -13.49 -17.57 -4.65
C ILE A 254 -12.82 -17.95 -5.98
N PRO A 255 -13.16 -19.12 -6.56
CA PRO A 255 -12.60 -19.54 -7.83
C PRO A 255 -13.10 -18.66 -8.96
N VAL A 256 -12.19 -18.15 -9.79
CA VAL A 256 -12.49 -17.33 -10.98
C VAL A 256 -11.67 -17.82 -12.17
N SER A 257 -12.18 -17.60 -13.38
CA SER A 257 -11.62 -18.20 -14.59
C SER A 257 -10.41 -17.44 -15.14
N ASN A 258 -10.31 -16.13 -14.92
CA ASN A 258 -9.29 -15.27 -15.53
C ASN A 258 -8.95 -14.06 -14.64
N VAL A 259 -7.97 -13.26 -15.09
CA VAL A 259 -7.60 -11.98 -14.44
C VAL A 259 -8.44 -10.84 -15.01
N ASP A 260 -9.75 -10.85 -14.74
CA ASP A 260 -10.69 -9.77 -15.10
C ASP A 260 -11.10 -8.99 -13.86
N SER A 261 -10.57 -7.77 -13.70
CA SER A 261 -10.85 -6.94 -12.52
C SER A 261 -12.33 -6.59 -12.33
N LEU A 262 -13.11 -6.45 -13.41
CA LEU A 262 -14.53 -6.11 -13.34
C LEU A 262 -15.35 -7.29 -12.83
N GLN A 263 -15.19 -8.45 -13.47
CA GLN A 263 -15.92 -9.66 -13.09
C GLN A 263 -15.53 -10.12 -11.69
N ASN A 264 -14.22 -10.08 -11.38
CA ASN A 264 -13.71 -10.54 -10.09
C ASN A 264 -14.16 -9.62 -8.94
N ALA A 265 -14.16 -8.29 -9.13
CA ALA A 265 -14.69 -7.35 -8.13
C ALA A 265 -16.20 -7.53 -7.89
N GLN A 266 -16.99 -7.72 -8.95
CA GLN A 266 -18.42 -8.00 -8.81
C GLN A 266 -18.67 -9.29 -8.03
N LYS A 267 -17.93 -10.36 -8.33
CA LYS A 267 -18.04 -11.63 -7.62
C LYS A 267 -17.64 -11.50 -6.15
N LEU A 268 -16.58 -10.74 -5.84
CA LEU A 268 -16.16 -10.44 -4.47
C LEU A 268 -17.25 -9.74 -3.68
N ILE A 269 -17.90 -8.72 -4.24
CA ILE A 269 -19.00 -8.01 -3.59
C ILE A 269 -20.12 -8.99 -3.24
N LEU A 270 -20.58 -9.80 -4.22
CA LEU A 270 -21.65 -10.78 -4.02
C LEU A 270 -21.31 -11.83 -2.94
N CYS A 271 -20.10 -12.37 -2.96
CA CYS A 271 -19.66 -13.34 -1.96
C CYS A 271 -19.48 -12.71 -0.57
N SER A 272 -19.08 -11.44 -0.49
CA SER A 272 -18.84 -10.75 0.78
C SER A 272 -20.12 -10.26 1.47
N SER A 273 -21.24 -10.17 0.74
CA SER A 273 -22.57 -9.85 1.30
C SER A 273 -23.31 -11.07 1.83
N ALA A 274 -22.92 -12.28 1.43
CA ALA A 274 -23.58 -13.53 1.82
C ALA A 274 -23.07 -14.13 3.15
N SER A 275 -22.07 -13.49 3.79
CA SER A 275 -21.42 -13.96 5.02
C SER A 275 -21.83 -13.18 6.27
N LEU A 276 -22.93 -12.42 6.20
CA LEU A 276 -23.55 -11.68 7.32
C LEU A 276 -24.82 -12.39 7.79
#